data_AF-A0A254QS11-F1
#
_entry.id   AF-A0A254QS11-F1
#
_cell.length_a   1.000
_cell.length_b   1.000
_cell.length_c   1.000
_cell.angle_alpha   90.00
_cell.angle_beta   90.00
_cell.angle_gamma   90.00
#
_symmetry.space_group_name_H-M   'P 1'
#
loop_
_entity.id
_entity.type
_entity.pdbx_description
1 polymer ?
#
loop_
_entity_poly.entity_id
_entity_poly.type
_entity_poly.pdbx_seq_one_letter_code
_entity_poly.pdbx_strand_id
1 'polypeptide(L)'
;MNDPSAPEIERLSDQFSMLLDATLPDAIQQGVEATQSDRWRNSGWSEMANLLADVDYSVDQRRVDRARSVLETRLATCRELLL
;
A
#
# COMPACT_ATOMS: atom_id res chain seq x y z
N MET A 1 5.25 4.92 22.24
CA MET A 1 6.27 4.16 21.48
C MET A 1 6.54 4.97 20.23
N ASN A 2 7.69 5.64 20.15
CA ASN A 2 8.01 6.58 19.07
C ASN A 2 8.78 5.79 18.01
N ASP A 3 8.13 5.40 16.92
CA ASP A 3 8.78 4.69 15.82
C ASP A 3 9.56 5.72 14.98
N PRO A 4 10.90 5.64 14.92
CA PRO A 4 11.71 6.60 14.17
C PRO A 4 11.44 6.58 12.66
N SER A 5 10.72 5.57 12.15
CA SER A 5 10.28 5.51 10.76
C SER A 5 8.98 6.27 10.48
N ALA A 6 8.22 6.67 11.50
CA ALA A 6 6.92 7.31 11.32
C ALA A 6 6.97 8.61 10.48
N PRO A 7 7.93 9.54 10.68
CA PRO A 7 8.03 10.76 9.86
C PRO A 7 8.34 10.46 8.39
N GLU A 8 9.13 9.42 8.12
CA GLU A 8 9.47 9.01 6.77
C GLU A 8 8.29 8.34 6.07
N ILE A 9 7.50 7.55 6.79
CA ILE A 9 6.27 6.93 6.28
C ILE A 9 5.24 8.01 5.93
N GLU A 10 5.06 9.02 6.78
CA GLU A 10 4.19 10.18 6.47
C GLU A 10 4.65 10.89 5.20
N ARG A 11 5.95 11.19 5.09
CA ARG A 11 6.54 11.83 3.90
C ARG A 11 6.29 11.02 2.61
N LEU A 12 6.49 9.70 2.66
CA LEU A 12 6.25 8.82 1.51
C LEU A 12 4.76 8.74 1.15
N SER A 13 3.88 8.71 2.14
CA SER A 13 2.43 8.72 1.94
C SER A 13 1.96 10.00 1.24
N ASP A 14 2.49 11.15 1.65
CA ASP A 14 2.18 12.44 1.04
C ASP A 14 2.67 12.52 -0.41
N GLN A 15 3.87 12.04 -0.70
CA GLN A 15 4.42 11.99 -2.06
C GLN A 15 3.60 11.08 -2.98
N PHE A 16 3.17 9.93 -2.48
CA PHE A 16 2.30 9.02 -3.23
C PHE A 16 0.94 9.65 -3.53
N SER A 17 0.36 10.33 -2.54
CA SER A 17 -0.91 11.05 -2.72
C SER A 17 -0.79 12.14 -3.79
N MET A 18 0.29 12.92 -3.76
CA MET A 18 0.57 13.94 -4.77
C MET A 18 0.75 13.34 -6.19
N LEU A 19 1.50 12.23 -6.31
CA LEU A 19 1.67 11.54 -7.60
C LEU A 19 0.34 11.05 -8.15
N LEU A 20 -0.50 10.47 -7.28
CA LEU A 20 -1.82 9.98 -7.67
C LEU A 20 -2.73 11.13 -8.12
N ASP A 21 -2.76 12.23 -7.39
CA ASP A 21 -3.55 13.42 -7.75
C ASP A 21 -3.11 14.03 -9.08
N ALA A 22 -1.80 13.96 -9.40
CA ALA A 22 -1.26 14.43 -10.66
C ALA A 22 -1.58 13.51 -11.86
N THR A 23 -1.61 12.19 -11.64
CA THR A 23 -1.69 11.19 -12.72
C THR A 23 -3.12 10.68 -12.98
N LEU A 24 -3.97 10.70 -11.96
CA LEU A 24 -5.34 10.19 -12.05
C LEU A 24 -6.21 10.91 -13.09
N PRO A 25 -6.14 12.25 -13.26
CA PRO A 25 -6.91 12.94 -14.30
C PRO A 25 -6.62 12.43 -15.71
N ASP A 26 -5.34 12.23 -16.05
CA ASP A 26 -4.91 11.73 -17.36
C ASP A 26 -5.33 10.27 -17.55
N ALA A 27 -5.23 9.44 -16.50
CA ALA A 27 -5.70 8.06 -16.53
C ALA A 27 -7.22 7.98 -16.79
N ILE A 28 -8.01 8.89 -16.20
CA ILE A 28 -9.45 8.98 -16.46
C ILE A 28 -9.72 9.37 -17.92
N GLN A 29 -8.97 10.32 -18.47
CA GLN A 29 -9.07 10.69 -19.88
C GLN A 29 -8.73 9.52 -20.83
N GLN A 30 -7.86 8.61 -20.39
CA GLN A 30 -7.49 7.40 -21.11
C GLN A 30 -8.46 6.21 -20.89
N GLY A 31 -9.56 6.43 -20.16
CA GLY A 31 -10.64 5.45 -20.02
C GLY A 31 -10.69 4.70 -18.69
N VAL A 32 -9.87 5.08 -17.70
CA VAL A 32 -10.04 4.58 -16.33
C VAL A 32 -11.32 5.17 -15.73
N GLU A 33 -12.17 4.31 -15.18
CA GLU A 33 -13.40 4.78 -14.51
C GLU A 33 -13.05 5.64 -13.28
N ALA A 34 -13.75 6.76 -13.07
CA ALA A 34 -13.46 7.65 -11.94
C ALA A 34 -13.55 6.96 -10.56
N THR A 35 -14.43 5.96 -10.43
CA THR A 35 -14.59 5.17 -9.19
C THR A 35 -13.53 4.07 -9.02
N GLN A 36 -12.66 3.88 -10.01
CA GLN A 36 -11.64 2.84 -9.99
C GLN A 36 -10.55 3.15 -8.94
N SER A 37 -10.26 4.43 -8.71
CA SER A 37 -9.33 4.87 -7.66
C SER A 37 -9.78 4.40 -6.27
N ASP A 38 -11.06 4.60 -5.94
CA ASP A 38 -11.63 4.16 -4.66
C ASP A 38 -11.65 2.64 -4.54
N ARG A 39 -11.94 1.92 -5.64
CA ARG A 39 -11.85 0.46 -5.68
C ARG A 39 -10.43 -0.03 -5.39
N TRP A 40 -9.42 0.58 -6.02
CA TRP A 40 -8.02 0.22 -5.79
C TRP A 40 -7.60 0.48 -4.36
N ARG A 41 -7.98 1.63 -3.78
CA ARG A 41 -7.75 1.91 -2.36
C ARG A 41 -8.40 0.83 -1.50
N ASN A 42 -9.71 0.63 -1.61
CA ASN A 42 -10.44 -0.33 -0.76
C ASN A 42 -9.88 -1.76 -0.86
N SER A 43 -9.53 -2.20 -2.07
CA SER A 43 -8.89 -3.49 -2.30
C SER A 43 -7.51 -3.58 -1.65
N GLY A 44 -6.67 -2.55 -1.83
CA GLY A 44 -5.34 -2.52 -1.23
C GLY A 44 -5.38 -2.52 0.30
N TRP A 45 -6.27 -1.73 0.90
CA TRP A 45 -6.46 -1.72 2.36
C TRP A 45 -6.91 -3.08 2.89
N SER A 46 -7.82 -3.75 2.18
CA SER A 46 -8.27 -5.10 2.55
C SER A 46 -7.16 -6.14 2.43
N GLU A 47 -6.35 -6.08 1.37
CA GLU A 47 -5.18 -6.96 1.20
C GLU A 47 -4.18 -6.79 2.34
N MET A 48 -3.80 -5.54 2.66
CA MET A 48 -2.83 -5.26 3.73
C MET A 48 -3.36 -5.64 5.10
N ALA A 49 -4.65 -5.40 5.39
CA ALA A 49 -5.28 -5.80 6.65
C ALA A 49 -5.26 -7.33 6.85
N ASN A 50 -5.53 -8.10 5.79
CA ASN A 50 -5.47 -9.56 5.86
C ASN A 50 -4.04 -10.06 6.08
N LEU A 51 -3.05 -9.46 5.41
CA LEU A 51 -1.65 -9.82 5.62
C LEU A 51 -1.18 -9.50 7.04
N LEU A 52 -1.54 -8.34 7.58
CA LEU A 52 -1.23 -7.98 8.97
C LEU A 52 -1.92 -8.94 9.95
N ALA A 53 -3.18 -9.30 9.71
CA ALA A 53 -3.88 -10.28 10.53
C ALA A 53 -3.19 -11.66 10.49
N ASP A 54 -2.67 -12.07 9.33
CA ASP A 54 -1.89 -13.31 9.20
C ASP A 54 -0.58 -13.24 10.00
N VAL A 55 0.06 -12.07 10.09
CA VAL A 55 1.29 -11.88 10.88
C VAL A 55 1.00 -11.91 12.39
N ASP A 56 -0.06 -11.23 12.82
CA ASP A 56 -0.32 -11.00 14.24
C ASP A 56 -1.07 -12.15 14.91
N TYR A 57 -1.89 -12.89 14.16
CA TYR A 57 -2.83 -13.86 14.74
C TYR A 57 -2.70 -15.29 14.20
N SER A 58 -1.89 -15.54 13.18
CA SER A 58 -1.75 -16.91 12.67
C SER A 58 -0.88 -17.78 13.59
N VAL A 59 -1.30 -19.03 13.75
CA VAL A 59 -0.51 -20.07 14.45
C VAL A 59 0.37 -20.90 13.51
N ASP A 60 0.22 -20.71 12.19
CA ASP A 60 1.07 -21.35 11.17
C ASP A 60 2.23 -20.42 10.80
N GLN A 61 3.43 -20.78 11.25
CA GLN A 61 4.63 -19.98 10.99
C GLN A 61 4.90 -19.75 9.50
N ARG A 62 4.56 -20.72 8.62
CA ARG A 62 4.74 -20.53 7.17
C ARG A 62 3.83 -19.44 6.63
N ARG A 63 2.62 -19.32 7.20
CA ARG A 63 1.66 -18.28 6.82
C ARG A 63 2.14 -16.91 7.29
N VAL A 64 2.68 -16.83 8.51
CA VAL A 64 3.32 -15.61 9.04
C VAL A 64 4.49 -15.18 8.15
N ASP A 65 5.42 -16.09 7.84
CA ASP A 65 6.62 -15.78 7.06
C ASP A 65 6.26 -15.33 5.63
N ARG A 66 5.29 -16.00 5.01
CA ARG A 66 4.75 -15.59 3.72
C ARG A 66 4.12 -14.19 3.80
N ALA A 67 3.28 -13.93 4.79
CA ALA A 67 2.61 -12.64 4.92
C ALA A 67 3.61 -11.49 5.11
N ARG A 68 4.66 -11.69 5.91
CA ARG A 68 5.77 -10.73 6.07
C ARG A 68 6.48 -10.46 4.75
N SER A 69 6.86 -11.51 4.02
CA SER A 69 7.55 -11.36 2.73
C SER A 69 6.69 -10.61 1.70
N VAL A 70 5.38 -10.87 1.67
CA VAL A 70 4.46 -10.15 0.78
C VAL A 70 4.35 -8.68 1.19
N LEU A 71 4.18 -8.38 2.49
CA LEU A 71 4.14 -7.00 3.00
C LEU A 71 5.40 -6.23 2.63
N GLU A 72 6.58 -6.81 2.84
CA GLU A 72 7.87 -6.20 2.50
C GLU A 72 7.96 -5.91 1.00
N THR A 73 7.54 -6.87 0.16
CA THR A 73 7.52 -6.72 -1.30
C THR A 73 6.60 -5.59 -1.73
N ARG A 74 5.38 -5.52 -1.18
CA ARG A 74 4.41 -4.45 -1.51
C ARG A 74 4.93 -3.08 -1.13
N LEU A 75 5.50 -2.94 0.07
CA LEU A 75 6.09 -1.69 0.53
C LEU A 75 7.28 -1.28 -0.33
N ALA A 76 8.12 -2.23 -0.74
CA ALA A 76 9.23 -1.95 -1.67
C ALA A 76 8.72 -1.44 -3.01
N THR A 77 7.72 -2.10 -3.62
CA THR A 77 7.11 -1.64 -4.89
C THR A 77 6.53 -0.24 -4.76
N CYS A 78 5.82 0.07 -3.67
CA CYS A 78 5.30 1.42 -3.46
C CYS A 78 6.42 2.47 -3.34
N ARG A 79 7.55 2.13 -2.71
CA ARG A 79 8.71 3.01 -2.61
C ARG A 79 9.40 3.22 -3.95
N GLU A 80 9.52 2.18 -4.77
CA GLU A 80 10.09 2.25 -6.13
C GLU A 80 9.27 3.15 -7.06
N LEU A 81 7.97 3.31 -6.83
CA LEU A 81 7.14 4.25 -7.60
C LEU A 81 7.39 5.72 -7.23
N LEU A 82 8.02 5.99 -6.09
CA LEU A 82 8.30 7.33 -5.58
C LEU A 82 9.76 7.78 -5.80
N LEU A 83 10.61 6.89 -6.30
CA LEU A 83 12.05 7.07 -6.49
C LEU A 83 12.44 6.87 -7.96
#